data_AF-A0A2U2B4N6-F1
#
_entry.id   AF-A0A2U2B4N6-F1
#
_cell.length_a   1.000
_cell.length_b   1.000
_cell.length_c   1.000
_cell.angle_alpha   90.00
_cell.angle_beta   90.00
_cell.angle_gamma   90.00
#
_symmetry.space_group_name_H-M   'P 1'
#
loop_
_entity.id
_entity.type
_entity.pdbx_description
1 polymer ?
#
loop_
_entity_poly.entity_id
_entity_poly.type
_entity_poly.pdbx_seq_one_letter_code
_entity_poly.pdbx_strand_id
1 'polypeptide(L)'
;MKTLVITLIAAIIGTWAANAQNDTVNYVVTSSDTIFCGKMNVSSTKTKIELEDGTTLKFKNKDLVRYSKDGRFFQKLPVYVRNQKTDRRAMMELIHFKSMVKVFKEERYDITRDAVDAYFYFYYNGQCIQVDRNPSLANIVDFVDEFEYTDYIPEERNLAKQ
;
A
#
# COMPACT_ATOMS: atom_id res chain seq x y z
N MET A 1 -18.69 37.49 -34.53
CA MET A 1 -18.00 36.34 -33.89
C MET A 1 -18.05 36.49 -32.39
N LYS A 2 -18.59 35.44 -31.73
CA LYS A 2 -18.23 34.90 -30.40
C LYS A 2 -18.18 35.87 -29.20
N THR A 3 -19.29 35.95 -28.48
CA THR A 3 -19.24 36.16 -27.02
C THR A 3 -20.49 35.54 -26.39
N LEU A 4 -20.47 34.22 -26.14
CA LEU A 4 -21.55 33.55 -25.40
C LEU A 4 -21.21 32.11 -24.98
N VAL A 5 -20.08 31.87 -24.31
CA VAL A 5 -19.85 30.59 -23.58
C VAL A 5 -18.86 30.79 -22.43
N ILE A 6 -19.22 31.49 -21.36
CA ILE A 6 -18.41 31.43 -20.11
C ILE A 6 -19.29 31.15 -18.87
N THR A 7 -20.61 31.27 -18.95
CA THR A 7 -21.48 31.18 -17.75
C THR A 7 -21.89 29.76 -17.35
N LEU A 8 -21.52 28.70 -18.09
CA LEU A 8 -21.96 27.32 -17.78
C LEU A 8 -20.97 26.49 -16.95
N ILE A 9 -19.74 26.97 -16.73
CA ILE A 9 -18.71 26.19 -16.01
C ILE A 9 -18.79 26.41 -14.48
N ALA A 10 -19.42 27.50 -14.03
CA ALA A 10 -19.55 27.81 -12.60
C ALA A 10 -20.62 26.97 -11.86
N ALA A 11 -21.50 26.26 -12.58
CA ALA A 11 -22.59 25.49 -11.97
C ALA A 11 -22.25 24.02 -11.66
N ILE A 12 -21.11 23.50 -12.13
CA ILE A 12 -20.73 22.08 -11.95
C ILE A 12 -19.84 21.85 -10.71
N ILE A 13 -19.31 22.93 -10.11
CA ILE A 13 -18.44 22.83 -8.91
C ILE A 13 -19.28 22.60 -7.63
N GLY A 14 -20.62 22.74 -7.70
CA GLY A 14 -21.51 22.73 -6.53
C GLY A 14 -22.14 21.39 -6.13
N THR A 15 -21.89 20.27 -6.82
CA THR A 15 -22.64 19.01 -6.58
C THR A 15 -21.82 17.78 -6.19
N TRP A 16 -20.51 17.90 -5.97
CA TRP A 16 -19.67 16.76 -5.55
C TRP A 16 -19.32 16.74 -4.05
N ALA A 17 -20.04 17.49 -3.22
CA ALA A 17 -19.76 17.58 -1.78
C ALA A 17 -20.74 16.80 -0.88
N ALA A 18 -21.70 16.04 -1.44
CA ALA A 18 -22.75 15.38 -0.65
C ALA A 18 -22.73 13.84 -0.66
N ASN A 19 -21.82 13.19 -1.40
CA ASN A 19 -21.65 11.73 -1.40
C ASN A 19 -20.21 11.28 -1.05
N ALA A 20 -19.49 12.07 -0.25
CA ALA A 20 -18.18 11.66 0.28
C ALA A 20 -18.29 10.66 1.46
N GLN A 21 -19.38 9.89 1.51
CA GLN A 21 -19.61 8.83 2.49
C GLN A 21 -19.58 7.48 1.74
N ASN A 22 -18.45 6.76 1.83
CA ASN A 22 -18.23 5.34 1.46
C ASN A 22 -17.71 4.89 0.09
N ASP A 23 -17.30 5.76 -0.84
CA ASP A 23 -16.70 5.28 -2.11
C ASP A 23 -15.21 4.97 -2.00
N THR A 24 -14.84 3.98 -1.18
CA THR A 24 -13.50 3.40 -1.28
C THR A 24 -13.41 2.53 -2.53
N VAL A 25 -12.84 3.08 -3.61
CA VAL A 25 -12.75 2.41 -4.90
C VAL A 25 -11.84 1.18 -4.81
N ASN A 26 -12.38 0.03 -5.20
CA ASN A 26 -11.63 -1.21 -5.34
C ASN A 26 -10.93 -1.24 -6.70
N TYR A 27 -9.64 -1.56 -6.71
CA TYR A 27 -8.89 -1.70 -7.96
C TYR A 27 -7.71 -2.64 -7.82
N VAL A 28 -7.31 -3.26 -8.92
CA VAL A 28 -6.09 -4.05 -9.03
C VAL A 28 -5.12 -3.41 -10.01
N VAL A 29 -3.82 -3.53 -9.74
CA VAL A 29 -2.76 -3.09 -10.65
C VAL A 29 -1.89 -4.29 -10.98
N THR A 30 -1.75 -4.57 -12.27
CA THR A 30 -0.82 -5.56 -12.83
C THR A 30 0.43 -4.85 -13.36
N SER A 31 1.33 -5.58 -14.02
CA SER A 31 2.45 -4.97 -14.73
C SER A 31 2.03 -4.16 -15.96
N SER A 32 0.84 -4.43 -16.50
CA SER A 32 0.38 -3.85 -17.77
C SER A 32 -0.76 -2.87 -17.61
N ASP A 33 -1.56 -2.97 -16.55
CA ASP A 33 -2.82 -2.26 -16.47
C ASP A 33 -3.29 -2.00 -15.03
N THR A 34 -4.25 -1.07 -14.90
CA THR A 34 -5.01 -0.79 -13.68
C THR A 34 -6.48 -0.98 -13.96
N ILE A 35 -7.13 -1.88 -13.21
CA ILE A 35 -8.53 -2.26 -13.43
C ILE A 35 -9.33 -1.91 -12.18
N PHE A 36 -10.31 -1.03 -12.35
CA PHE A 36 -11.28 -0.67 -11.31
C PHE A 36 -12.40 -1.71 -11.27
N CYS A 37 -12.93 -1.99 -10.08
CA CYS A 37 -13.95 -3.01 -9.89
C CYS A 37 -14.91 -2.64 -8.75
N GLY A 38 -16.12 -3.17 -8.78
CA GLY A 38 -17.08 -2.98 -7.68
C GLY A 38 -16.76 -3.90 -6.51
N LYS A 39 -16.60 -5.21 -6.77
CA LYS A 39 -16.30 -6.21 -5.73
C LYS A 39 -14.96 -6.88 -5.96
N MET A 40 -14.26 -7.17 -4.86
CA MET A 40 -12.98 -7.86 -4.86
C MET A 40 -12.95 -8.95 -3.79
N ASN A 41 -12.50 -10.15 -4.18
CA ASN A 41 -12.19 -11.24 -3.26
C ASN A 41 -10.72 -11.66 -3.45
N VAL A 42 -9.93 -11.53 -2.38
CA VAL A 42 -8.51 -11.90 -2.35
C VAL A 42 -8.36 -13.19 -1.55
N SER A 43 -7.90 -14.24 -2.22
CA SER A 43 -7.50 -15.52 -1.60
C SER A 43 -5.98 -15.63 -1.53
N SER A 44 -5.45 -16.71 -0.94
CA SER A 44 -4.00 -16.94 -0.85
C SER A 44 -3.28 -17.00 -2.21
N THR A 45 -3.93 -17.52 -3.26
CA THR A 45 -3.29 -17.76 -4.56
C THR A 45 -3.81 -16.87 -5.68
N LYS A 46 -5.07 -16.45 -5.60
CA LYS A 46 -5.76 -15.71 -6.66
C LYS A 46 -6.58 -14.55 -6.11
N THR A 47 -6.74 -13.53 -6.94
CA THR A 47 -7.67 -12.43 -6.70
C THR A 47 -8.75 -12.45 -7.77
N LYS A 48 -10.01 -12.46 -7.34
CA LYS A 48 -11.19 -12.38 -8.20
C LYS A 48 -11.79 -10.98 -8.07
N ILE A 49 -12.09 -10.34 -9.19
CA ILE A 49 -12.80 -9.07 -9.22
C ILE A 49 -14.07 -9.19 -10.06
N GLU A 50 -15.08 -8.38 -9.71
CA GLU A 50 -16.33 -8.19 -10.44
C GLU A 50 -16.37 -6.74 -10.92
N LEU A 51 -16.41 -6.57 -12.24
CA LEU A 51 -16.55 -5.26 -12.90
C LEU A 51 -17.99 -4.75 -12.76
N GLU A 52 -18.22 -3.48 -13.09
CA GLU A 52 -19.55 -2.84 -12.98
C GLU A 52 -20.60 -3.49 -13.89
N ASP A 53 -20.19 -4.06 -15.02
CA ASP A 53 -21.06 -4.81 -15.94
C ASP A 53 -21.37 -6.24 -15.47
N GLY A 54 -20.88 -6.64 -14.29
CA GLY A 54 -21.01 -7.99 -13.73
C GLY A 54 -19.97 -8.99 -14.25
N THR A 55 -19.11 -8.61 -15.19
CA THR A 55 -18.04 -9.46 -15.71
C THR A 55 -17.05 -9.78 -14.59
N THR A 56 -16.67 -11.05 -14.48
CA THR A 56 -15.69 -11.50 -13.50
C THR A 56 -14.32 -11.70 -14.14
N LEU A 57 -13.28 -11.11 -13.54
CA LEU A 57 -11.88 -11.36 -13.88
C LEU A 57 -11.15 -12.07 -12.73
N LYS A 58 -10.14 -12.88 -13.07
CA LYS A 58 -9.31 -13.61 -12.11
C LYS A 58 -7.83 -13.42 -12.41
N PHE A 59 -7.07 -13.02 -11.39
CA PHE A 59 -5.63 -12.81 -11.46
C PHE A 59 -4.91 -13.78 -10.53
N LYS A 60 -3.74 -14.29 -10.93
CA LYS A 60 -2.84 -14.94 -9.96
C LYS A 60 -2.20 -13.84 -9.13
N ASN A 61 -2.12 -14.02 -7.82
CA ASN A 61 -1.55 -12.98 -6.93
C ASN A 61 -0.10 -12.62 -7.27
N LYS A 62 0.64 -13.56 -7.87
CA LYS A 62 2.01 -13.32 -8.36
C LYS A 62 2.08 -12.22 -9.45
N ASP A 63 1.01 -12.02 -10.21
CA ASP A 63 0.95 -11.05 -11.32
C ASP A 63 0.49 -9.65 -10.86
N LEU A 64 0.00 -9.52 -9.61
CA LEU A 64 -0.43 -8.25 -9.03
C LEU A 64 0.76 -7.45 -8.48
N VAL A 65 0.78 -6.14 -8.73
CA VAL A 65 1.77 -5.22 -8.16
C VAL A 65 1.23 -4.55 -6.90
N ARG A 66 -0.05 -4.16 -6.91
CA ARG A 66 -0.76 -3.55 -5.79
C ARG A 66 -2.27 -3.68 -6.00
N TYR A 67 -3.06 -3.49 -4.95
CA TYR A 67 -4.52 -3.35 -5.06
C TYR A 67 -5.07 -2.50 -3.92
N SER A 68 -6.27 -1.96 -4.12
CA SER A 68 -7.10 -1.35 -3.08
C SER A 68 -8.32 -2.23 -2.86
N LYS A 69 -8.63 -2.53 -1.60
CA LYS A 69 -9.81 -3.27 -1.20
C LYS A 69 -10.43 -2.62 0.05
N ASP A 70 -11.67 -2.15 -0.09
CA ASP A 70 -12.47 -1.57 1.01
C ASP A 70 -11.70 -0.49 1.77
N GLY A 71 -11.02 0.40 1.03
CA GLY A 71 -10.25 1.52 1.57
C GLY A 71 -8.85 1.17 2.06
N ARG A 72 -8.52 -0.12 2.09
CA ARG A 72 -7.19 -0.61 2.50
C ARG A 72 -6.30 -0.77 1.26
N PHE A 73 -5.10 -0.22 1.34
CA PHE A 73 -4.13 -0.26 0.25
C PHE A 73 -3.10 -1.36 0.49
N PHE A 74 -2.82 -2.16 -0.54
CA PHE A 74 -1.88 -3.25 -0.49
C PHE A 74 -0.86 -3.14 -1.61
N GLN A 75 0.42 -3.35 -1.32
CA GLN A 75 1.50 -3.27 -2.29
C GLN A 75 2.47 -4.44 -2.16
N LYS A 76 2.93 -4.95 -3.31
CA LYS A 76 3.93 -6.01 -3.38
C LYS A 76 5.33 -5.46 -3.14
N LEU A 77 5.87 -5.69 -1.95
CA LEU A 77 7.17 -5.19 -1.51
C LEU A 77 8.14 -6.33 -1.21
N PRO A 78 9.47 -6.08 -1.26
CA PRO A 78 10.47 -7.05 -0.82
C PRO A 78 10.30 -7.40 0.65
N VAL A 79 10.46 -8.68 0.97
CA VAL A 79 10.51 -9.20 2.34
C VAL A 79 11.93 -9.04 2.86
N TYR A 80 12.06 -8.59 4.10
CA TYR A 80 13.33 -8.50 4.81
C TYR A 80 13.35 -9.48 5.97
N VAL A 81 14.52 -10.05 6.23
CA VAL A 81 14.81 -10.92 7.37
C VAL A 81 16.11 -10.45 7.98
N ARG A 82 16.13 -10.15 9.28
CA ARG A 82 17.30 -9.61 9.99
C ARG A 82 17.89 -8.38 9.27
N ASN A 83 17.03 -7.44 8.87
CA ASN A 83 17.36 -6.22 8.13
C ASN A 83 18.05 -6.44 6.77
N GLN A 84 18.02 -7.65 6.23
CA GLN A 84 18.52 -7.97 4.90
C GLN A 84 17.37 -8.25 3.95
N LYS A 85 17.42 -7.61 2.78
CA LYS A 85 16.47 -7.84 1.70
C LYS A 85 16.59 -9.27 1.21
N THR A 86 15.46 -9.96 1.09
CA THR A 86 15.38 -11.31 0.52
C THR A 86 14.87 -11.27 -0.93
N ASP A 87 14.99 -12.38 -1.66
CA ASP A 87 14.41 -12.52 -3.00
C ASP A 87 12.87 -12.66 -2.98
N ARG A 88 12.27 -12.81 -1.80
CA ARG A 88 10.83 -12.95 -1.64
C ARG A 88 10.17 -11.58 -1.69
N ARG A 89 8.97 -11.56 -2.26
CA ARG A 89 8.07 -10.40 -2.24
C ARG A 89 6.72 -10.80 -1.66
N ALA A 90 6.18 -9.98 -0.78
CA ALA A 90 4.89 -10.19 -0.17
C ALA A 90 3.97 -9.01 -0.48
N MET A 91 2.67 -9.27 -0.54
CA MET A 91 1.67 -8.22 -0.58
C MET A 91 1.47 -7.70 0.84
N MET A 92 1.76 -6.42 1.07
CA MET A 92 1.74 -5.81 2.40
C MET A 92 0.74 -4.66 2.44
N GLU A 93 0.04 -4.51 3.56
CA GLU A 93 -0.95 -3.46 3.77
C GLU A 93 -0.27 -2.15 4.19
N LEU A 94 -0.60 -1.01 3.59
CA LEU A 94 -0.20 0.29 4.10
C LEU A 94 -1.04 0.65 5.33
N ILE A 95 -0.40 0.77 6.49
CA ILE A 95 -1.05 1.08 7.77
C ILE A 95 -0.94 2.55 8.12
N HIS A 96 0.18 3.19 7.77
CA HIS A 96 0.42 4.57 8.13
C HIS A 96 1.29 5.29 7.08
N PHE A 97 1.05 6.58 6.91
CA PHE A 97 1.84 7.44 6.04
C PHE A 97 1.84 8.87 6.57
N LYS A 98 3.03 9.36 6.96
CA LYS A 98 3.26 10.73 7.42
C LYS A 98 4.73 11.09 7.19
N SER A 99 5.04 12.35 6.97
CA SER A 99 6.42 12.85 6.79
C SER A 99 7.23 12.06 5.74
N MET A 100 6.58 11.62 4.66
CA MET A 100 7.14 10.77 3.60
C MET A 100 7.55 9.35 4.01
N VAL A 101 7.39 8.97 5.29
CA VAL A 101 7.57 7.61 5.80
C VAL A 101 6.28 6.82 5.62
N LYS A 102 6.37 5.69 4.91
CA LYS A 102 5.28 4.73 4.72
C LYS A 102 5.52 3.50 5.58
N VAL A 103 4.51 3.09 6.34
CA VAL A 103 4.56 1.89 7.19
C VAL A 103 3.68 0.81 6.60
N PHE A 104 4.27 -0.32 6.23
CA PHE A 104 3.57 -1.47 5.66
C PHE A 104 3.54 -2.64 6.64
N LYS A 105 2.43 -3.37 6.72
CA LYS A 105 2.26 -4.57 7.56
C LYS A 105 2.22 -5.85 6.73
N GLU A 106 2.94 -6.86 7.19
CA GLU A 106 2.89 -8.24 6.72
C GLU A 106 2.59 -9.18 7.90
N GLU A 107 1.54 -9.98 7.79
CA GLU A 107 1.26 -11.03 8.77
C GLU A 107 1.90 -12.35 8.33
N ARG A 108 2.62 -13.00 9.25
CA ARG A 108 3.27 -14.29 9.02
C ARG A 108 2.85 -15.29 10.08
N TYR A 109 2.35 -16.42 9.64
CA TYR A 109 2.10 -17.55 10.52
C TYR A 109 3.40 -18.33 10.76
N ASP A 110 3.78 -18.48 12.03
CA ASP A 110 4.90 -19.31 12.48
C ASP A 110 4.36 -20.66 12.95
N ILE A 111 4.62 -21.69 12.13
CA ILE A 111 4.19 -23.07 12.39
C ILE A 111 4.82 -23.63 13.68
N THR A 112 6.04 -23.21 14.02
CA THR A 112 6.76 -23.75 15.19
C THR A 112 6.18 -23.27 16.51
N ARG A 113 5.57 -22.08 16.50
CA ARG A 113 4.99 -21.42 17.66
C ARG A 113 3.46 -21.43 17.68
N ASP A 114 2.83 -21.90 16.60
CA ASP A 114 1.39 -21.78 16.35
C ASP A 114 0.87 -20.35 16.62
N ALA A 115 1.57 -19.36 16.06
CA ALA A 115 1.28 -17.95 16.30
C ALA A 115 1.41 -17.13 15.01
N VAL A 116 0.62 -16.05 14.92
CA VAL A 116 0.76 -15.05 13.84
C VAL A 116 1.58 -13.88 14.38
N ASP A 117 2.65 -13.55 13.69
CA ASP A 117 3.42 -12.33 13.90
C ASP A 117 3.08 -11.29 12.83
N ALA A 118 2.96 -10.03 13.24
CA ALA A 118 2.90 -8.89 12.36
C ALA A 118 4.28 -8.24 12.24
N TYR A 119 4.78 -8.12 11.01
CA TYR A 119 6.00 -7.39 10.68
C TYR A 119 5.63 -6.04 10.08
N PHE A 120 6.24 -4.97 10.58
CA PHE A 120 6.03 -3.60 10.13
C PHE A 120 7.28 -3.08 9.45
N TYR A 121 7.14 -2.64 8.20
CA TYR A 121 8.21 -2.18 7.35
C TYR A 121 8.09 -0.68 7.15
N PHE A 122 9.12 0.05 7.57
CA PHE A 122 9.20 1.49 7.41
C PHE A 122 9.96 1.79 6.12
N TYR A 123 9.34 2.56 5.24
CA TYR A 123 9.89 2.95 3.95
C TYR A 123 9.98 4.47 3.84
N TYR A 124 11.15 4.95 3.46
CA TYR A 124 11.41 6.35 3.13
C TYR A 124 12.02 6.42 1.74
N ASN A 125 11.50 7.27 0.86
CA ASN A 125 11.94 7.41 -0.55
C ASN A 125 12.12 6.07 -1.29
N GLY A 126 11.23 5.10 -1.02
CA GLY A 126 11.24 3.79 -1.67
C GLY A 126 12.26 2.79 -1.11
N GLN A 127 13.03 3.17 -0.08
CA GLN A 127 14.00 2.30 0.60
C GLN A 127 13.45 1.88 1.96
N CYS A 128 13.63 0.60 2.32
CA CYS A 128 13.24 0.11 3.64
C CYS A 128 14.32 0.50 4.65
N ILE A 129 13.93 1.27 5.66
CA ILE A 129 14.84 1.83 6.65
C ILE A 129 14.84 1.05 7.97
N GLN A 130 13.71 0.42 8.30
CA GLN A 130 13.50 -0.35 9.53
C GLN A 130 12.44 -1.43 9.32
N VAL A 131 12.58 -2.54 10.05
CA VAL A 131 11.59 -3.62 10.12
C VAL A 131 11.44 -4.10 11.56
N ASP A 132 10.24 -3.95 12.10
CA ASP A 132 9.92 -4.34 13.46
C ASP A 132 8.92 -5.50 13.50
N ARG A 133 9.05 -6.35 14.51
CA ARG A 133 8.13 -7.46 14.77
C ARG A 133 7.24 -7.11 15.96
N ASN A 134 5.92 -7.11 15.75
CA ASN A 134 4.90 -6.82 16.75
C ASN A 134 5.17 -5.54 17.59
N PRO A 135 5.56 -4.39 16.99
CA PRO A 135 5.67 -3.13 17.72
C PRO A 135 4.30 -2.68 18.25
N SER A 136 4.31 -1.90 19.33
CA SER A 136 3.10 -1.20 19.78
C SER A 136 2.71 -0.11 18.76
N LEU A 137 1.44 0.30 18.76
CA LEU A 137 1.02 1.43 17.92
C LEU A 137 1.76 2.72 18.28
N ALA A 138 2.03 2.95 19.58
CA ALA A 138 2.81 4.10 20.04
C ALA A 138 4.20 4.10 19.40
N ASN A 139 4.92 2.98 19.46
CA ASN A 139 6.26 2.88 18.86
C ASN A 139 6.26 3.17 17.34
N ILE A 140 5.21 2.75 16.62
CA ILE A 140 5.08 3.06 15.18
C ILE A 140 4.90 4.56 14.96
N VAL A 141 4.00 5.19 15.73
CA VAL A 141 3.68 6.61 15.61
C VAL A 141 4.88 7.46 16.03
N ASP A 142 5.50 7.15 17.16
CA ASP A 142 6.68 7.86 17.68
C ASP A 142 7.81 7.82 16.66
N PHE A 143 8.11 6.63 16.09
CA PHE A 143 9.13 6.53 15.03
C PHE A 143 8.82 7.43 13.83
N VAL A 144 7.56 7.44 13.37
CA VAL A 144 7.19 8.22 12.19
C VAL A 144 7.18 9.74 12.48
N ASP A 145 6.81 10.12 13.70
CA ASP A 145 6.70 11.52 14.13
C ASP A 145 8.08 12.13 14.40
N GLU A 146 8.99 11.33 14.95
CA GLU A 146 10.36 11.73 15.29
C GLU A 146 11.34 11.53 14.12
N PHE A 147 10.93 10.88 13.02
CA PHE A 147 11.83 10.62 11.89
C PHE A 147 12.28 11.93 11.22
N GLU A 148 13.55 12.30 11.44
CA GLU A 148 14.20 13.43 10.78
C GLU A 148 14.99 12.97 9.55
N TYR A 149 14.96 13.79 8.49
CA TYR A 149 15.65 13.50 7.23
C TYR A 149 17.16 13.26 7.41
N THR A 150 17.76 13.96 8.37
CA THR A 150 19.20 13.90 8.68
C THR A 150 19.66 12.54 9.18
N ASP A 151 18.75 11.69 9.66
CA ASP A 151 19.08 10.34 10.15
C ASP A 151 19.29 9.33 9.00
N TYR A 152 19.02 9.73 7.76
CA TYR A 152 19.12 8.88 6.59
C TYR A 152 20.28 9.28 5.66
N ILE A 153 21.46 8.68 5.89
CA ILE A 153 22.59 8.70 4.94
C ILE A 153 22.61 7.35 4.18
N PRO A 154 22.28 7.33 2.88
CA PRO A 154 22.15 6.08 2.12
C PRO A 154 23.46 5.27 1.92
N GLU A 155 24.64 5.86 2.14
CA GLU A 155 25.90 5.33 1.59
C GLU A 155 26.86 4.61 2.56
N GLU A 156 26.63 4.55 3.88
CA GLU A 156 27.68 4.02 4.79
C GLU A 156 27.49 2.58 5.30
N ARG A 157 26.46 1.83 4.88
CA ARG A 157 26.29 0.44 5.37
C ARG A 157 27.14 -0.63 4.66
N ASN A 158 27.91 -0.26 3.62
CA ASN A 158 28.71 -1.22 2.83
C ASN A 158 30.24 -1.10 2.98
N LEU A 159 30.76 -0.22 3.86
CA LEU A 159 32.21 -0.08 4.06
C LEU A 159 32.75 -0.62 5.39
N ALA A 160 31.89 -1.07 6.32
CA ALA A 160 32.35 -1.61 7.61
C ALA A 160 32.66 -3.12 7.61
N LYS A 161 32.86 -3.74 6.44
CA LYS A 161 33.27 -5.16 6.31
C LYS A 161 34.25 -5.40 5.16
N GLN A 162 35.37 -4.69 5.16
CA GLN A 162 36.61 -5.15 4.52
C GLN A 162 37.72 -5.22 5.56
#